data_AF-F7K171-F1
#
_entry.id   AF-F7K171-F1
#
_cell.length_a   1.000
_cell.length_b   1.000
_cell.length_c   1.000
_cell.angle_alpha   90.00
_cell.angle_beta   90.00
_cell.angle_gamma   90.00
#
_symmetry.space_group_name_H-M   'P 1'
#
loop_
_entity.id
_entity.type
_entity.pdbx_description
1 polymer ?
#
loop_
_entity_poly.entity_id
_entity_poly.type
_entity_poly.pdbx_seq_one_letter_code
_entity_poly.pdbx_strand_id
1 'polypeptide(L)'
;MKIIDRLREDGIHISFEIFPPKTDAGYDKVIRAAEEMAGLKPEFISVTYGAGGGTSKNTAKIASYIKHDLHVESLAHLTCASSTKDEVRSVIASLKEQGIENILALRGDISEDMVFSERGSFSLCLSTRRRDPQTWRFLYRSCVLSGRACGE
;
A
#
# COMPACT_ATOMS: atom_id res chain seq x y z
N MET A 1 -13.63 0.00 -6.71
CA MET A 1 -14.58 0.33 -5.62
C MET A 1 -13.77 0.75 -4.41
N LYS A 2 -14.26 1.65 -3.56
CA LYS A 2 -13.48 2.11 -2.40
C LYS A 2 -13.70 1.19 -1.22
N ILE A 3 -12.62 0.76 -0.58
CA ILE A 3 -12.68 -0.14 0.58
C ILE A 3 -13.49 0.47 1.73
N ILE A 4 -13.44 1.79 1.89
CA ILE A 4 -14.22 2.50 2.92
C ILE A 4 -15.74 2.31 2.75
N ASP A 5 -16.21 2.11 1.53
CA ASP A 5 -17.64 1.93 1.27
C ASP A 5 -18.05 0.51 1.68
N ARG A 6 -17.21 -0.51 1.42
CA ARG A 6 -17.41 -1.89 1.91
C ARG A 6 -17.37 -1.98 3.43
N LEU A 7 -16.38 -1.36 4.07
CA LEU A 7 -16.22 -1.41 5.53
C LEU A 7 -17.33 -0.68 6.31
N ARG A 8 -18.20 0.08 5.64
CA ARG A 8 -19.39 0.69 6.25
C ARG A 8 -20.59 -0.24 6.29
N GLU A 9 -20.56 -1.33 5.53
CA GLU A 9 -21.62 -2.34 5.56
C GLU A 9 -21.56 -3.12 6.88
N ASP A 10 -22.72 -3.49 7.41
CA ASP A 10 -22.81 -4.28 8.64
C ASP A 10 -22.30 -5.71 8.40
N GLY A 11 -21.41 -6.20 9.25
CA GLY A 11 -20.89 -7.56 9.16
C GLY A 11 -19.45 -7.69 9.64
N ILE A 12 -18.93 -8.92 9.55
CA ILE A 12 -17.51 -9.21 9.80
C ILE A 12 -16.78 -9.10 8.47
N HIS A 13 -15.82 -8.18 8.41
CA HIS A 13 -14.99 -7.96 7.23
C HIS A 13 -13.65 -8.68 7.41
N ILE A 14 -13.27 -9.49 6.41
CA ILE A 14 -11.98 -10.20 6.40
C ILE A 14 -11.15 -9.70 5.22
N SER A 15 -9.87 -9.43 5.47
CA SER A 15 -8.88 -9.10 4.46
C SER A 15 -7.58 -9.87 4.69
N PHE A 16 -6.78 -9.99 3.63
CA PHE A 16 -5.47 -10.63 3.68
C PHE A 16 -4.37 -9.64 3.27
N GLU A 17 -3.15 -9.90 3.72
CA GLU A 17 -1.96 -9.12 3.37
C GLU A 17 -0.90 -10.01 2.71
N ILE A 18 -0.37 -9.55 1.58
CA ILE A 18 0.62 -10.25 0.78
C ILE A 18 1.93 -9.46 0.72
N PHE A 19 3.03 -10.19 0.82
CA PHE A 19 4.38 -9.65 0.70
C PHE A 19 4.96 -9.94 -0.69
N PRO A 20 5.29 -8.91 -1.49
CA PRO A 20 5.97 -9.11 -2.76
C PRO A 20 7.30 -9.84 -2.57
N PRO A 21 7.64 -10.78 -3.46
CA PRO A 21 8.91 -11.46 -3.38
C PRO A 21 10.03 -10.50 -3.80
N LYS A 22 11.21 -10.72 -3.22
CA LYS A 22 12.43 -9.97 -3.58
C LYS A 22 13.01 -10.40 -4.93
N THR A 23 12.66 -11.59 -5.41
CA THR A 23 13.17 -12.17 -6.65
C THR A 23 12.01 -12.69 -7.51
N ASP A 24 12.22 -12.72 -8.83
CA ASP A 24 11.20 -13.17 -9.78
C ASP A 24 10.83 -14.65 -9.57
N ALA A 25 11.78 -15.49 -9.11
CA ALA A 25 11.52 -16.89 -8.78
C ALA A 25 10.49 -17.10 -7.65
N GLY A 26 10.23 -16.07 -6.84
CA GLY A 26 9.19 -16.10 -5.80
C GLY A 26 7.82 -15.64 -6.29
N TYR A 27 7.72 -15.07 -7.50
CA TYR A 27 6.51 -14.45 -8.01
C TYR A 27 5.36 -15.45 -8.15
N ASP A 28 5.59 -16.56 -8.84
CA ASP A 28 4.56 -17.58 -9.08
C ASP A 28 3.98 -18.16 -7.77
N LYS A 29 4.80 -18.28 -6.73
CA LYS A 29 4.33 -18.75 -5.42
C LYS A 29 3.40 -17.75 -4.76
N VAL A 30 3.73 -16.46 -4.84
CA VAL A 30 2.92 -15.39 -4.28
C VAL A 30 1.60 -15.25 -5.05
N ILE A 31 1.62 -15.41 -6.37
CA ILE A 31 0.41 -15.41 -7.20
C ILE A 31 -0.52 -16.58 -6.83
N ARG A 32 0.01 -17.80 -6.69
CA ARG A 32 -0.80 -18.95 -6.24
C ARG A 32 -1.43 -18.73 -4.87
N ALA A 33 -0.66 -18.17 -3.93
CA ALA A 33 -1.20 -17.81 -2.61
C ALA A 33 -2.31 -16.75 -2.72
N ALA A 34 -2.16 -15.78 -3.62
CA ALA A 34 -3.20 -14.78 -3.88
C ALA A 34 -4.47 -15.40 -4.47
N GLU A 35 -4.35 -16.35 -5.39
CA GLU A 35 -5.47 -17.11 -5.96
C GLU A 35 -6.23 -17.89 -4.87
N GLU A 36 -5.52 -18.61 -3.99
CA GLU A 36 -6.11 -19.33 -2.87
C GLU A 36 -6.84 -18.39 -1.90
N MET A 37 -6.21 -17.25 -1.56
CA MET A 37 -6.83 -16.22 -0.72
C MET A 37 -8.06 -15.60 -1.37
N ALA A 38 -8.04 -15.34 -2.68
CA ALA A 38 -9.19 -14.81 -3.41
C ALA A 38 -10.36 -15.81 -3.41
N GLY A 39 -10.09 -17.12 -3.43
CA GLY A 39 -11.10 -18.17 -3.28
C GLY A 39 -11.88 -18.10 -1.96
N LEU A 40 -11.32 -17.50 -0.92
CA LEU A 40 -11.98 -17.27 0.37
C LEU A 40 -12.90 -16.02 0.38
N LYS A 41 -12.98 -15.30 -0.74
CA LYS A 41 -13.82 -14.10 -0.93
C LYS A 41 -13.59 -13.02 0.14
N PRO A 42 -12.35 -12.56 0.35
CA PRO A 42 -12.07 -11.42 1.23
C PRO A 42 -12.67 -10.14 0.64
N GLU A 43 -12.89 -9.15 1.51
CA GLU A 43 -13.33 -7.82 1.08
C GLU A 43 -12.26 -7.08 0.28
N PHE A 44 -11.00 -7.29 0.64
CA PHE A 44 -9.84 -6.81 -0.10
C PHE A 44 -8.58 -7.60 0.25
N ILE A 45 -7.57 -7.48 -0.61
CA ILE A 45 -6.22 -7.98 -0.34
C ILE A 45 -5.24 -6.81 -0.40
N SER A 46 -4.45 -6.61 0.67
CA SER A 46 -3.37 -5.63 0.70
C SER A 46 -2.07 -6.21 0.16
N VAL A 47 -1.30 -5.38 -0.53
CA VAL A 47 0.03 -5.72 -1.04
C VAL A 47 1.04 -4.76 -0.42
N THR A 48 2.00 -5.32 0.30
CA THR A 48 2.99 -4.52 1.03
C THR A 48 3.98 -3.83 0.09
N TYR A 49 4.67 -2.83 0.64
CA TYR A 49 5.67 -2.04 -0.05
C TYR A 49 6.95 -2.09 0.77
N GLY A 50 8.05 -2.53 0.17
CA GLY A 50 9.31 -2.70 0.85
C GLY A 50 9.90 -1.36 1.28
N ALA A 51 10.40 -1.30 2.52
CA ALA A 51 10.95 -0.10 3.17
C ALA A 51 12.21 0.50 2.50
N GLY A 52 12.65 -0.02 1.36
CA GLY A 52 13.75 0.51 0.55
C GLY A 52 13.37 0.81 -0.91
N GLY A 53 12.07 0.83 -1.25
CA GLY A 53 11.58 1.14 -2.60
C GLY A 53 11.87 0.10 -3.71
N GLY A 54 12.81 -0.83 -3.48
CA GLY A 54 13.25 -1.82 -4.47
C GLY A 54 12.17 -2.81 -4.93
N THR A 55 11.13 -3.06 -4.12
CA THR A 55 10.03 -3.98 -4.48
C THR A 55 8.81 -3.29 -5.07
N SER A 56 8.87 -1.97 -5.30
CA SER A 56 7.75 -1.14 -5.79
C SER A 56 7.10 -1.67 -7.07
N LYS A 57 7.90 -2.17 -8.02
CA LYS A 57 7.41 -2.75 -9.28
C LYS A 57 6.58 -4.01 -9.06
N ASN A 58 6.97 -4.86 -8.11
CA ASN A 58 6.24 -6.09 -7.80
C ASN A 58 4.95 -5.79 -7.03
N THR A 59 4.95 -4.78 -6.15
CA THR A 59 3.74 -4.32 -5.46
C THR A 59 2.64 -3.92 -6.46
N ALA A 60 2.96 -3.07 -7.44
CA ALA A 60 1.98 -2.63 -8.43
C ALA A 60 1.45 -3.80 -9.27
N LYS A 61 2.35 -4.64 -9.81
CA LYS A 61 1.98 -5.82 -10.61
C LYS A 61 1.05 -6.78 -9.87
N ILE A 62 1.37 -7.12 -8.63
CA ILE A 62 0.56 -8.04 -7.81
C ILE A 62 -0.79 -7.40 -7.49
N ALA A 63 -0.83 -6.12 -7.11
CA ALA A 63 -2.08 -5.41 -6.86
C ALA A 63 -2.97 -5.36 -8.12
N SER A 64 -2.38 -5.10 -9.29
CA SER A 64 -3.07 -5.13 -10.58
C SER A 64 -3.68 -6.51 -10.86
N TYR A 65 -2.89 -7.57 -10.68
CA TYR A 65 -3.35 -8.94 -10.88
C TYR A 65 -4.52 -9.31 -9.95
N ILE A 66 -4.43 -8.96 -8.66
CA ILE A 66 -5.52 -9.18 -7.69
C ILE A 66 -6.80 -8.49 -8.17
N LYS A 67 -6.69 -7.26 -8.68
CA LYS A 67 -7.85 -6.47 -9.10
C LYS A 67 -8.48 -6.96 -10.41
N HIS A 68 -7.66 -7.20 -11.42
CA HIS A 68 -8.14 -7.45 -12.79
C HIS A 68 -8.33 -8.94 -13.10
N ASP A 69 -7.46 -9.80 -12.57
CA ASP A 69 -7.51 -11.24 -12.84
C ASP A 69 -8.31 -11.97 -11.75
N LEU A 70 -8.10 -11.65 -10.48
CA LEU A 70 -8.80 -12.29 -9.35
C LEU A 70 -10.12 -11.62 -8.99
N HIS A 71 -10.40 -10.44 -9.55
CA HIS A 71 -11.63 -9.68 -9.32
C HIS A 71 -11.90 -9.35 -7.84
N VAL A 72 -10.82 -9.21 -7.05
CA VAL A 72 -10.86 -8.80 -5.63
C VAL A 72 -10.31 -7.38 -5.51
N GLU A 73 -10.89 -6.53 -4.65
CA GLU A 73 -10.36 -5.18 -4.50
C GLU A 73 -8.95 -5.23 -3.88
N SER A 74 -8.01 -4.54 -4.50
CA SER A 74 -6.62 -4.49 -4.04
C SER A 74 -6.33 -3.21 -3.27
N LEU A 75 -5.53 -3.29 -2.21
CA LEU A 75 -4.97 -2.14 -1.51
C LEU A 75 -3.44 -2.13 -1.61
N ALA A 76 -2.85 -1.06 -2.13
CA ALA A 76 -1.40 -0.94 -2.23
C ALA A 76 -0.83 -0.18 -1.03
N HIS A 77 0.20 -0.72 -0.39
CA HIS A 77 0.98 0.04 0.59
C HIS A 77 1.88 1.05 -0.14
N LEU A 78 2.18 2.16 0.52
CA LEU A 78 3.12 3.16 0.04
C LEU A 78 3.91 3.72 1.22
N THR A 79 5.20 3.41 1.31
CA THR A 79 6.08 3.94 2.36
C THR A 79 6.83 5.18 1.87
N CYS A 80 6.93 6.19 2.73
CA CYS A 80 7.49 7.50 2.37
C CYS A 80 8.87 7.81 3.02
N ALA A 81 9.35 7.02 3.98
CA ALA A 81 10.59 7.31 4.73
C ALA A 81 11.88 7.21 3.88
N SER A 82 11.97 6.22 3.02
CA SER A 82 13.15 5.94 2.20
C SER A 82 13.06 6.46 0.77
N SER A 83 12.03 7.25 0.44
CA SER A 83 11.73 7.64 -0.93
C SER A 83 11.72 9.15 -1.12
N THR A 84 12.20 9.59 -2.27
CA THR A 84 12.12 10.99 -2.68
C THR A 84 10.68 11.35 -3.07
N LYS A 85 10.39 12.66 -3.11
CA LYS A 85 9.07 13.17 -3.52
C LYS A 85 8.67 12.70 -4.93
N ASP A 86 9.63 12.64 -5.84
CA ASP A 86 9.37 12.27 -7.23
C ASP A 86 9.20 10.76 -7.41
N GLU A 87 9.92 9.95 -6.62
CA GLU A 87 9.66 8.51 -6.54
C GLU A 87 8.24 8.22 -6.05
N VAL A 88 7.81 8.86 -4.96
CA VAL A 88 6.44 8.70 -4.44
C VAL A 88 5.40 9.09 -5.49
N ARG A 89 5.61 10.19 -6.22
CA ARG A 89 4.72 10.60 -7.32
C ARG A 89 4.68 9.58 -8.45
N SER A 90 5.84 9.05 -8.85
CA SER A 90 5.94 8.05 -9.90
C SER A 90 5.19 6.77 -9.53
N VAL A 91 5.32 6.31 -8.28
CA VAL A 91 4.59 5.14 -7.78
C VAL A 91 3.08 5.39 -7.77
N ILE A 92 2.63 6.55 -7.28
CA ILE A 92 1.19 6.91 -7.29
C ILE A 92 0.66 6.95 -8.73
N ALA A 93 1.41 7.53 -9.67
CA ALA A 93 1.02 7.57 -11.07
C ALA A 93 0.90 6.16 -11.67
N SER A 94 1.86 5.28 -11.38
CA SER A 94 1.83 3.89 -11.82
C SER A 94 0.65 3.09 -11.24
N LEU A 95 0.36 3.27 -9.95
CA LEU A 95 -0.81 2.66 -9.31
C LEU A 95 -2.12 3.15 -9.95
N LYS A 96 -2.20 4.46 -10.26
CA LYS A 96 -3.36 5.05 -10.94
C LYS A 96 -3.56 4.48 -12.34
N GLU A 97 -2.49 4.36 -13.12
CA GLU A 97 -2.53 3.79 -14.48
C GLU A 97 -3.06 2.35 -14.47
N GLN A 98 -2.75 1.60 -13.42
CA GLN A 98 -3.24 0.23 -13.23
C GLN A 98 -4.64 0.16 -12.59
N GLY A 99 -5.30 1.31 -12.35
CA GLY A 99 -6.63 1.38 -11.76
C GLY A 99 -6.68 1.08 -10.26
N ILE A 100 -5.54 1.18 -9.56
CA ILE A 100 -5.48 0.99 -8.11
C ILE A 100 -5.79 2.31 -7.41
N GLU A 101 -6.94 2.33 -6.71
CA GLU A 101 -7.48 3.54 -6.08
C GLU A 101 -7.33 3.53 -4.55
N ASN A 102 -7.12 2.35 -3.96
CA ASN A 102 -6.98 2.16 -2.52
C ASN A 102 -5.50 2.10 -2.15
N ILE A 103 -5.01 3.13 -1.47
CA ILE A 103 -3.61 3.23 -1.04
C ILE A 103 -3.56 3.41 0.48
N LEU A 104 -2.73 2.60 1.14
CA LEU A 104 -2.35 2.73 2.54
C LEU A 104 -1.00 3.46 2.61
N ALA A 105 -1.05 4.76 2.92
CA ALA A 105 0.15 5.57 3.12
C ALA A 105 0.75 5.28 4.50
N LEU A 106 2.01 4.87 4.50
CA LEU A 106 2.76 4.49 5.68
C LEU A 106 4.05 5.32 5.79
N ARG A 107 4.55 5.41 7.02
CA ARG A 107 5.87 5.95 7.28
C ARG A 107 6.93 5.10 6.58
N GLY A 108 6.91 3.80 6.82
CA GLY A 108 8.02 2.92 6.52
C GLY A 108 9.04 2.86 7.66
N ASP A 109 9.99 1.96 7.50
CA ASP A 109 11.05 1.71 8.48
C ASP A 109 12.25 2.63 8.25
N ILE A 110 12.99 2.84 9.32
CA ILE A 110 14.22 3.64 9.32
C ILE A 110 15.36 2.63 9.47
N SER A 111 16.23 2.54 8.47
CA SER A 111 17.47 1.76 8.57
C SER A 111 18.51 2.56 9.37
N GLU A 112 19.42 1.87 10.05
CA GLU A 112 20.46 2.49 10.89
C GLU A 112 21.33 3.51 10.13
N ASP A 113 21.51 3.31 8.82
CA ASP A 113 22.31 4.19 7.95
C ASP A 113 21.52 5.38 7.35
N MET A 114 20.22 5.51 7.64
CA MET A 114 19.38 6.53 7.00
C MET A 114 19.50 7.88 7.72
N VAL A 115 20.24 8.83 7.13
CA VAL A 115 20.24 10.22 7.59
C VAL A 115 18.92 10.89 7.18
N PHE A 116 18.06 11.15 8.16
CA PHE A 116 16.78 11.81 7.93
C PHE A 116 17.02 13.27 7.52
N SER A 117 16.99 13.57 6.22
CA SER A 117 17.04 14.95 5.77
C SER A 117 15.77 15.67 6.24
N GLU A 118 15.94 16.75 6.99
CA GLU A 118 14.87 17.46 7.70
C GLU A 118 13.55 17.61 6.91
N ARG A 119 12.43 17.32 7.61
CA ARG A 119 11.07 17.88 7.45
C ARG A 119 10.37 17.80 6.08
N GLY A 120 10.97 17.24 5.03
CA GLY A 120 10.47 17.36 3.65
C GLY A 120 9.64 16.20 3.10
N SER A 121 10.06 14.96 3.33
CA SER A 121 9.49 13.79 2.62
C SER A 121 8.17 13.30 3.21
N PHE A 122 8.01 13.39 4.53
CA PHE A 122 6.79 12.98 5.24
C PHE A 122 5.56 13.81 4.91
N SER A 123 5.76 15.13 4.77
CA SER A 123 4.68 16.07 4.50
C SER A 123 4.02 15.80 3.14
N LEU A 124 4.71 15.19 2.16
CA LEU A 124 4.12 14.93 0.84
C LEU A 124 3.05 13.83 0.89
N CYS A 125 3.34 12.72 1.57
CA CYS A 125 2.39 11.63 1.83
C CYS A 125 1.11 12.14 2.53
N LEU A 126 1.27 13.10 3.43
CA LEU A 126 0.17 13.70 4.21
C LEU A 126 -0.55 14.84 3.47
N SER A 127 0.13 15.58 2.59
CA SER A 127 -0.42 16.76 1.89
C SER A 127 -1.10 16.44 0.57
N THR A 128 -0.86 15.28 -0.04
CA THR A 128 -1.65 14.78 -1.18
C THR A 128 -3.14 14.63 -0.83
N ARG A 129 -3.50 14.48 0.46
CA ARG A 129 -4.89 14.53 0.96
C ARG A 129 -5.61 15.84 0.65
N ARG A 130 -4.90 16.98 0.51
CA ARG A 130 -5.53 18.32 0.42
C ARG A 130 -5.76 18.82 -1.01
N ARG A 131 -5.17 18.24 -2.05
CA ARG A 131 -5.20 18.84 -3.40
C ARG A 131 -6.22 18.26 -4.37
N ASP A 132 -6.89 17.15 -4.03
CA ASP A 132 -7.86 16.55 -4.94
C ASP A 132 -9.09 16.01 -4.17
N PRO A 133 -10.22 16.76 -4.17
CA PRO A 133 -11.46 16.35 -3.51
C PRO A 133 -12.14 15.13 -4.16
N GLN A 134 -11.80 14.78 -5.41
CA GLN A 134 -12.53 13.78 -6.18
C GLN A 134 -11.81 12.42 -6.23
N THR A 135 -10.50 12.36 -6.04
CA THR A 135 -9.75 11.19 -6.54
C THR A 135 -8.95 10.38 -5.51
N TRP A 136 -8.67 10.87 -4.29
CA TRP A 136 -7.82 10.13 -3.34
C TRP A 136 -8.21 10.30 -1.87
N ARG A 137 -8.54 9.20 -1.19
CA ARG A 137 -8.57 9.12 0.27
C ARG A 137 -7.67 7.98 0.72
N PHE A 138 -6.44 8.33 1.10
CA PHE A 138 -5.56 7.42 1.83
C PHE A 138 -6.27 6.92 3.08
N LEU A 139 -6.36 5.60 3.26
CA LEU A 139 -6.62 5.04 4.59
C LEU A 139 -5.36 5.32 5.40
N TYR A 140 -5.46 6.17 6.42
CA TYR A 140 -4.37 6.39 7.36
C TYR A 140 -4.76 5.81 8.71
N ARG A 141 -4.10 4.73 9.11
CA ARG A 141 -3.93 4.37 10.52
C ARG A 141 -2.76 3.41 10.67
N SER A 142 -1.54 3.94 10.86
CA SER A 142 -0.57 3.20 11.65
C SER A 142 -1.04 3.27 13.10
N CYS A 143 -1.78 2.25 13.55
CA CYS A 143 -2.04 2.08 14.97
C CYS A 143 -0.82 1.32 15.52
N VAL A 144 0.16 2.05 16.03
CA VAL A 144 1.25 1.46 16.80
C VAL A 144 0.63 0.89 18.08
N LEU A 145 0.41 -0.44 18.12
CA LEU A 145 0.01 -1.16 19.34
C LEU A 145 1.17 -1.31 20.34
N SER A 146 2.35 -0.77 20.03
CA SER A 146 3.52 -0.77 20.91
C SER A 146 3.88 0.65 21.40
N GLY A 147 3.05 1.20 22.30
CA GLY A 147 3.43 2.05 23.45
C GLY A 147 4.53 3.13 23.37
N ARG A 148 5.03 3.55 22.21
CA ARG A 148 5.97 4.66 22.09
C ARG A 148 5.29 5.82 21.40
N ALA A 149 4.91 6.79 22.23
CA ALA A 149 4.47 8.10 21.80
C ALA A 149 5.51 8.70 20.84
N CYS A 150 5.07 9.09 19.64
CA CYS A 150 5.80 10.12 18.89
C CYS A 150 5.69 11.40 19.71
N GLY A 151 6.82 11.83 20.27
CA GLY A 151 6.95 13.09 20.99
C GLY A 151 6.66 14.31 20.09
N GLU A 152 6.42 15.41 20.80
CA GLU A 152 5.97 16.75 20.38
C GLU A 152 6.69 17.37 19.17
#